data_AF-A0A0L0N416-F1
#
_entry.id   AF-A0A0L0N416-F1
#
_cell.length_a   1.000
_cell.length_b   1.000
_cell.length_c   1.000
_cell.angle_alpha   90.00
_cell.angle_beta   90.00
_cell.angle_gamma   90.00
#
_symmetry.space_group_name_H-M   'P 1'
#
loop_
_entity.id
_entity.type
_entity.pdbx_description
1 polymer ?
#
loop_
_entity_poly.entity_id
_entity_poly.type
_entity_poly.pdbx_seq_one_letter_code
_entity_poly.pdbx_strand_id
1 'polypeptide(L)'
;EGLHLPRLKWSVHVERTTRLKIWEGASPPPSPLALYYHNTRRRRRTVTARLLAKASAVFTADQRAGLELESDRRRAADARVGMPGSTHEAERFTTASMALPPAFHESLPYIDPEPSPAALDAARALISAEQQSSPPALPPPREPSFSPALTTELRRIASQTPLHPLSLSRYESQELPPQSSSETIRPVLSNAYVSAAYLASRNQNLALLDTHGAHAWLLSNYHLEESLKRVERELADVKREMDEVNARRAHRQEDVKAEMLMLEDTWRRGVGRVLETELAVEELKAQIREELKNRGAQEASSS
;
A
#
# COMPACT_ATOMS: atom_id res chain seq x y z
N GLU A 1 -19.48 -3.60 39.09
CA GLU A 1 -18.69 -3.68 37.84
C GLU A 1 -17.76 -2.48 37.80
N GLY A 2 -16.46 -2.71 37.92
CA GLY A 2 -15.49 -1.63 38.08
C GLY A 2 -14.08 -2.19 38.00
N LEU A 3 -13.61 -2.46 36.78
CA LEU A 3 -12.27 -2.95 36.50
C LEU A 3 -11.32 -1.77 36.36
N HIS A 4 -10.63 -1.42 37.47
CA HIS A 4 -9.43 -0.59 37.44
C HIS A 4 -8.23 -1.47 37.09
N LEU A 5 -7.65 -1.26 35.91
CA LEU A 5 -6.35 -1.83 35.51
C LEU A 5 -5.21 -1.01 36.15
N PRO A 6 -4.22 -1.63 36.82
CA PRO A 6 -3.05 -0.90 37.30
C PRO A 6 -2.04 -0.66 36.17
N ARG A 7 -1.57 0.58 36.07
CA ARG A 7 -0.45 1.02 35.22
C ARG A 7 0.85 0.34 35.66
N LEU A 8 1.41 -0.52 34.81
CA LEU A 8 2.75 -1.09 34.97
C LEU A 8 3.81 -0.01 34.66
N LYS A 9 4.47 0.50 35.71
CA LYS A 9 5.74 1.23 35.60
C LYS A 9 6.85 0.20 35.38
N TRP A 10 7.58 0.30 34.28
CA TRP A 10 8.78 -0.50 34.04
C TRP A 10 10.00 0.29 34.53
N SER A 11 10.52 -0.07 35.71
CA SER A 11 11.85 0.35 36.15
C SER A 11 12.87 -0.64 35.58
N VAL A 12 13.87 -0.13 34.87
CA VAL A 12 15.03 -0.91 34.40
C VAL A 12 15.97 -1.10 35.58
N HIS A 13 15.99 -2.30 36.17
CA HIS A 13 17.04 -2.71 37.10
C HIS A 13 18.17 -3.36 36.31
N VAL A 14 19.35 -2.73 36.35
CA VAL A 14 20.60 -3.32 35.84
C VAL A 14 21.30 -3.96 37.04
N GLU A 15 21.13 -5.27 37.21
CA GLU A 15 21.97 -6.03 38.14
C GLU A 15 23.11 -6.72 37.38
N ARG A 16 24.33 -6.20 37.59
CA ARG A 16 25.57 -6.93 37.37
C ARG A 16 25.82 -7.80 38.60
N THR A 17 25.61 -9.10 38.51
CA THR A 17 26.27 -10.05 39.42
C THR A 17 26.64 -11.34 38.70
N THR A 18 27.93 -11.50 38.47
CA THR A 18 28.58 -12.79 38.19
C THR A 18 28.52 -13.64 39.46
N ARG A 19 27.72 -14.71 39.45
CA ARG A 19 27.84 -15.83 40.41
C ARG A 19 28.23 -17.09 39.66
N LEU A 20 29.49 -17.46 39.79
CA LEU A 20 30.02 -18.79 39.49
C LEU A 20 29.34 -19.80 40.42
N LYS A 21 28.44 -20.62 39.87
CA LYS A 21 28.08 -21.92 40.45
C LYS A 21 28.81 -22.97 39.65
N ILE A 22 29.76 -23.62 40.32
CA ILE A 22 30.43 -24.84 39.86
C ILE A 22 29.34 -25.91 39.77
N TRP A 23 29.16 -26.47 38.57
CA TRP A 23 28.38 -27.69 38.33
C TRP A 23 29.26 -28.63 37.52
N GLU A 24 29.61 -29.76 38.14
CA GLU A 24 30.33 -30.86 37.53
C GLU A 24 29.47 -31.52 36.43
N GLY A 25 30.09 -31.80 35.29
CA GLY A 25 29.58 -32.75 34.29
C GLY A 25 28.77 -32.15 33.13
N ALA A 26 29.45 -31.57 32.13
CA ALA A 26 29.09 -31.63 30.70
C ALA A 26 30.09 -30.81 29.85
N SER A 27 30.45 -31.34 28.67
CA SER A 27 31.16 -30.77 27.49
C SER A 27 31.80 -29.36 27.56
N PRO A 28 32.96 -29.14 26.89
CA PRO A 28 33.68 -27.87 26.94
C PRO A 28 32.79 -26.69 26.51
N PRO A 29 32.88 -25.53 27.18
CA PRO A 29 32.03 -24.40 26.86
C PRO A 29 32.29 -23.90 25.42
N PRO A 30 31.25 -23.50 24.68
CA PRO A 30 31.41 -22.96 23.34
C PRO A 30 32.24 -21.66 23.39
N SER A 31 33.12 -21.48 22.39
CA SER A 31 33.99 -20.32 22.32
C SER A 31 33.19 -19.00 22.38
N PRO A 32 33.75 -17.90 22.91
CA PRO A 32 33.06 -16.62 23.02
C PRO A 32 32.46 -16.11 21.69
N LEU A 33 33.07 -16.49 20.56
CA LEU A 33 32.57 -16.19 19.21
C LEU A 33 31.29 -16.96 18.87
N ALA A 34 31.15 -18.21 19.32
CA ALA A 34 29.95 -19.02 19.09
C ALA A 34 28.74 -18.48 19.88
N LEU A 35 28.95 -18.00 21.12
CA LEU A 35 27.91 -17.36 21.92
C LEU A 35 27.48 -15.98 21.36
N TYR A 36 28.42 -15.23 20.78
CA TYR A 36 28.12 -13.98 20.06
C TYR A 36 27.33 -14.26 18.76
N TYR A 37 27.72 -15.28 17.99
CA TYR A 37 27.02 -15.71 16.77
C TYR A 37 25.59 -16.21 17.06
N HIS A 38 25.39 -16.96 18.15
CA HIS A 38 24.06 -17.51 18.46
C HIS A 38 23.07 -16.45 18.97
N ASN A 39 23.54 -15.51 19.81
CA ASN A 39 22.69 -14.43 20.33
C ASN A 39 22.35 -13.38 19.27
N THR A 40 23.28 -13.08 18.35
CA THR A 40 23.00 -12.23 17.19
C THR A 40 22.04 -12.90 16.21
N ARG A 41 22.14 -14.22 15.99
CA ARG A 41 21.20 -14.98 15.12
C ARG A 41 19.77 -15.01 15.66
N ARG A 42 19.58 -15.12 16.99
CA ARG A 42 18.25 -15.14 17.62
C ARG A 42 17.59 -13.75 17.63
N ARG A 43 18.34 -12.67 17.88
CA ARG A 43 17.85 -11.28 17.75
C ARG A 43 17.62 -10.89 16.28
N ARG A 44 18.43 -11.39 15.35
CA ARG A 44 18.24 -11.15 13.91
C ARG A 44 16.99 -11.81 13.37
N ARG A 45 16.65 -13.05 13.75
CA ARG A 45 15.42 -13.71 13.25
C ARG A 45 14.15 -12.93 13.56
N THR A 46 14.03 -12.33 14.74
CA THR A 46 12.86 -11.52 15.11
C THR A 46 12.85 -10.12 14.50
N VAL A 47 14.01 -9.49 14.33
CA VAL A 47 14.12 -8.16 13.72
C VAL A 47 14.02 -8.23 12.19
N THR A 48 14.68 -9.20 11.54
CA THR A 48 14.59 -9.43 10.09
C THR A 48 13.20 -9.89 9.67
N ALA A 49 12.51 -10.75 10.43
CA ALA A 49 11.13 -11.12 10.11
C ALA A 49 10.16 -9.92 10.18
N ARG A 50 10.35 -9.02 11.16
CA ARG A 50 9.55 -7.79 11.27
C ARG A 50 9.89 -6.76 10.20
N LEU A 51 11.16 -6.63 9.84
CA LEU A 51 11.61 -5.76 8.75
C LEU A 51 11.19 -6.29 7.38
N LEU A 52 11.21 -7.61 7.14
CA LEU A 52 10.72 -8.22 5.89
C LEU A 52 9.20 -8.07 5.76
N ALA A 53 8.44 -8.24 6.84
CA ALA A 53 6.99 -8.00 6.81
C ALA A 53 6.67 -6.53 6.51
N LYS A 54 7.43 -5.60 7.11
CA LYS A 54 7.24 -4.16 6.89
C LYS A 54 7.75 -3.68 5.53
N ALA A 55 8.87 -4.24 5.04
CA ALA A 55 9.42 -3.98 3.72
C ALA A 55 8.52 -4.56 2.61
N SER A 56 7.90 -5.73 2.82
CA SER A 56 6.93 -6.29 1.86
C SER A 56 5.70 -5.39 1.71
N ALA A 57 5.18 -4.86 2.83
CA ALA A 57 4.04 -3.93 2.83
C ALA A 57 4.39 -2.56 2.21
N VAL A 58 5.61 -2.04 2.47
CA VAL A 58 6.08 -0.80 1.85
C VAL A 58 6.38 -1.00 0.37
N PHE A 59 6.96 -2.14 -0.04
CA PHE A 59 7.24 -2.47 -1.44
C PHE A 59 5.95 -2.63 -2.27
N THR A 60 4.87 -3.14 -1.69
CA THR A 60 3.56 -3.20 -2.38
C THR A 60 2.87 -1.84 -2.47
N ALA A 61 3.07 -0.95 -1.48
CA ALA A 61 2.58 0.42 -1.54
C ALA A 61 3.39 1.29 -2.53
N ASP A 62 4.71 1.11 -2.56
CA ASP A 62 5.65 1.81 -3.43
C ASP A 62 5.53 1.35 -4.90
N GLN A 63 5.24 0.07 -5.15
CA GLN A 63 4.88 -0.39 -6.50
C GLN A 63 3.57 0.23 -7.02
N ARG A 64 2.60 0.54 -6.14
CA ARG A 64 1.38 1.25 -6.56
C ARG A 64 1.65 2.73 -6.84
N ALA A 65 2.40 3.40 -5.97
CA ALA A 65 2.73 4.82 -6.13
C ALA A 65 3.66 5.07 -7.33
N GLY A 66 4.64 4.18 -7.58
CA GLY A 66 5.53 4.26 -8.74
C GLY A 66 4.81 4.06 -10.07
N LEU A 67 3.77 3.22 -10.12
CA LEU A 67 2.94 3.05 -11.32
C LEU A 67 2.08 4.28 -11.61
N GLU A 68 1.60 4.99 -10.58
CA GLU A 68 0.87 6.25 -10.74
C GLU A 68 1.79 7.38 -11.24
N LEU A 69 2.98 7.52 -10.66
CA LEU A 69 3.97 8.54 -11.05
C LEU A 69 4.54 8.34 -12.47
N GLU A 70 4.74 7.09 -12.89
CA GLU A 70 5.18 6.76 -14.26
C GLU A 70 4.05 7.02 -15.28
N SER A 71 2.79 6.83 -14.88
CA SER A 71 1.62 7.16 -15.71
C SER A 71 1.46 8.68 -15.91
N ASP A 72 1.77 9.48 -14.89
CA ASP A 72 1.73 10.94 -14.96
C ASP A 72 2.88 11.52 -15.78
N ARG A 73 4.08 10.94 -15.68
CA ARG A 73 5.22 11.31 -16.53
C ARG A 73 4.98 11.00 -18.01
N ARG A 74 4.30 9.90 -18.33
CA ARG A 74 3.91 9.56 -19.72
C ARG A 74 2.85 10.50 -20.26
N ARG A 75 1.83 10.84 -19.46
CA ARG A 75 0.84 11.89 -19.81
C ARG A 75 1.49 13.25 -20.08
N ALA A 76 2.52 13.61 -19.31
CA ALA A 76 3.26 14.85 -19.51
C ALA A 76 4.22 14.83 -20.73
N ALA A 77 4.71 13.65 -21.12
CA ALA A 77 5.57 13.47 -22.29
C ALA A 77 4.77 13.51 -23.60
N ASP A 78 3.59 12.88 -23.64
CA ASP A 78 2.68 12.91 -24.80
C ASP A 78 2.16 14.33 -25.09
N ALA A 79 2.02 15.16 -24.05
CA ALA A 79 1.64 16.57 -24.20
C ALA A 79 2.74 17.47 -24.81
N ARG A 80 4.01 17.02 -24.88
CA ARG A 80 5.15 17.83 -25.37
C ARG A 80 5.60 17.50 -26.80
N VAL A 81 5.09 16.45 -27.44
CA VAL A 81 5.54 16.00 -28.77
C VAL A 81 4.68 16.56 -29.93
N GLY A 82 3.64 17.35 -29.65
CA GLY A 82 2.83 17.99 -30.69
C GLY A 82 3.44 19.29 -31.23
N MET A 83 4.22 19.23 -32.31
CA MET A 83 4.44 20.37 -33.23
C MET A 83 4.19 19.96 -34.69
N PRO A 84 3.71 20.87 -35.56
CA PRO A 84 2.87 20.53 -36.70
C PRO A 84 3.67 20.35 -38.00
N GLY A 85 3.35 19.29 -38.76
CA GLY A 85 3.93 19.11 -40.09
C GLY A 85 3.56 17.78 -40.74
N SER A 86 2.37 17.70 -41.34
CA SER A 86 2.13 17.16 -42.69
C SER A 86 0.65 16.82 -42.85
N THR A 87 0.06 17.50 -43.82
CA THR A 87 -1.30 17.33 -44.33
C THR A 87 -1.40 16.02 -45.11
N HIS A 88 -2.54 15.33 -44.94
CA HIS A 88 -2.97 14.07 -45.58
C HIS A 88 -2.68 12.76 -44.84
N GLU A 89 -3.37 12.52 -43.71
CA GLU A 89 -4.02 11.23 -43.38
C GLU A 89 -4.82 11.29 -42.06
N ALA A 90 -5.46 12.43 -41.78
CA ALA A 90 -6.20 12.66 -40.54
C ALA A 90 -7.72 12.59 -40.77
N GLU A 91 -8.21 11.43 -41.20
CA GLU A 91 -9.63 11.10 -41.05
C GLU A 91 -9.72 9.67 -40.53
N ARG A 92 -10.54 9.48 -39.49
CA ARG A 92 -10.89 8.21 -38.82
C ARG A 92 -10.03 7.81 -37.62
N PHE A 93 -9.83 8.67 -36.64
CA PHE A 93 -9.93 8.29 -35.21
C PHE A 93 -10.15 9.55 -34.37
N THR A 94 -11.25 10.25 -34.61
CA THR A 94 -11.83 11.18 -33.64
C THR A 94 -12.38 10.33 -32.50
N THR A 95 -11.50 9.92 -31.58
CA THR A 95 -11.94 9.61 -30.22
C THR A 95 -12.52 10.92 -29.70
N ALA A 96 -13.84 10.95 -29.54
CA ALA A 96 -14.49 11.98 -28.75
C ALA A 96 -13.93 11.84 -27.32
N SER A 97 -12.81 12.52 -27.06
CA SER A 97 -12.48 12.94 -25.71
C SER A 97 -13.59 13.92 -25.34
N MET A 98 -14.69 13.38 -24.81
CA MET A 98 -15.57 14.18 -23.97
C MET A 98 -14.69 14.69 -22.86
N ALA A 99 -14.18 15.91 -23.03
CA ALA A 99 -13.64 16.68 -21.94
C ALA A 99 -14.76 16.75 -20.90
N LEU A 100 -14.65 15.89 -19.89
CA LEU A 100 -15.49 15.98 -18.71
C LEU A 100 -15.39 17.45 -18.25
N PRO A 101 -16.51 18.16 -18.08
CA PRO A 101 -16.48 19.50 -17.49
C PRO A 101 -15.68 19.40 -16.19
N PRO A 102 -14.88 20.43 -15.82
CA PRO A 102 -14.12 20.39 -14.58
C PRO A 102 -15.11 20.13 -13.45
N ALA A 103 -15.10 18.90 -12.94
CA ALA A 103 -15.97 18.53 -11.86
C ALA A 103 -15.36 19.17 -10.62
N PHE A 104 -15.93 20.30 -10.23
CA PHE A 104 -15.63 20.94 -8.95
C PHE A 104 -16.17 20.03 -7.86
N HIS A 105 -15.35 19.06 -7.46
CA HIS A 105 -15.62 18.18 -6.34
C HIS A 105 -15.25 18.91 -5.06
N GLU A 106 -16.13 19.78 -4.57
CA GLU A 106 -16.00 20.39 -3.26
C GLU A 106 -16.53 19.43 -2.20
N SER A 107 -15.70 18.46 -1.82
CA SER A 107 -15.87 17.79 -0.53
C SER A 107 -15.07 18.56 0.52
N LEU A 108 -15.67 18.85 1.67
CA LEU A 108 -15.05 19.67 2.72
C LEU A 108 -14.88 18.86 4.01
N PRO A 109 -13.95 17.89 4.09
CA PRO A 109 -13.84 16.98 5.24
C PRO A 109 -13.59 17.63 6.61
N TYR A 110 -13.11 18.88 6.65
CA TYR A 110 -12.86 19.59 7.91
C TYR A 110 -14.06 20.46 8.35
N ILE A 111 -15.04 20.70 7.47
CA ILE A 111 -16.28 21.44 7.75
C ILE A 111 -17.46 20.47 7.88
N ASP A 112 -17.57 19.56 6.92
CA ASP A 112 -18.68 18.62 6.81
C ASP A 112 -18.65 17.59 7.95
N PRO A 113 -19.81 17.29 8.56
CA PRO A 113 -19.90 16.22 9.54
C PRO A 113 -19.62 14.86 8.88
N GLU A 114 -19.08 13.92 9.65
CA GLU A 114 -18.87 12.56 9.15
C GLU A 114 -20.23 11.94 8.73
N PRO A 115 -20.35 11.44 7.49
CA PRO A 115 -21.60 10.89 7.00
C PRO A 115 -22.00 9.65 7.81
N SER A 116 -23.30 9.52 8.08
CA SER A 116 -23.83 8.34 8.77
C SER A 116 -23.62 7.07 7.91
N PRO A 117 -23.53 5.88 8.53
CA PRO A 117 -23.35 4.63 7.77
C PRO A 117 -24.49 4.39 6.77
N ALA A 118 -25.73 4.77 7.12
CA ALA A 118 -26.87 4.68 6.21
C ALA A 118 -26.72 5.58 4.98
N ALA A 119 -26.19 6.80 5.16
CA ALA A 119 -25.93 7.72 4.04
C ALA A 119 -24.80 7.18 3.14
N LEU A 120 -23.76 6.57 3.72
CA LEU A 120 -22.69 5.92 2.95
C LEU A 120 -23.20 4.74 2.12
N ASP A 121 -24.07 3.90 2.69
CA ASP A 121 -24.64 2.76 1.98
C ASP A 121 -25.59 3.20 0.86
N ALA A 122 -26.40 4.24 1.09
CA ALA A 122 -27.21 4.87 0.04
C ALA A 122 -26.36 5.45 -1.09
N ALA A 123 -25.28 6.18 -0.77
CA ALA A 123 -24.35 6.71 -1.76
C ALA A 123 -23.67 5.60 -2.58
N ARG A 124 -23.24 4.51 -1.93
CA ARG A 124 -22.68 3.32 -2.60
C ARG A 124 -23.69 2.66 -3.54
N ALA A 125 -24.96 2.56 -3.13
CA ALA A 125 -26.01 2.00 -3.97
C ALA A 125 -26.19 2.84 -5.25
N LEU A 126 -26.22 4.17 -5.14
CA LEU A 126 -26.29 5.07 -6.29
C LEU A 126 -25.07 4.95 -7.21
N ILE A 127 -23.85 4.93 -6.64
CA ILE A 127 -22.62 4.72 -7.41
C ILE A 127 -22.67 3.39 -8.17
N SER A 128 -23.14 2.32 -7.53
CA SER A 128 -23.25 1.00 -8.17
C SER A 128 -24.27 0.97 -9.30
N ALA A 129 -25.37 1.71 -9.18
CA ALA A 129 -26.38 1.85 -10.23
C ALA A 129 -25.81 2.60 -11.44
N GLU A 130 -25.04 3.67 -11.21
CA GLU A 130 -24.37 4.40 -12.29
C GLU A 130 -23.23 3.61 -12.94
N GLN A 131 -22.50 2.79 -12.18
CA GLN A 131 -21.51 1.88 -12.74
C GLN A 131 -22.14 0.83 -13.67
N GLN A 132 -23.40 0.44 -13.43
CA GLN A 132 -24.16 -0.45 -14.30
C GLN A 132 -24.69 0.26 -15.55
N SER A 133 -25.07 1.54 -15.43
CA SER A 133 -25.58 2.35 -16.54
C SER A 133 -24.46 2.74 -17.53
N SER A 134 -23.27 3.03 -17.01
CA SER A 134 -22.11 3.46 -17.78
C SER A 134 -20.85 2.69 -17.35
N PRO A 135 -20.65 1.45 -17.83
CA PRO A 135 -19.46 0.68 -17.52
C PRO A 135 -18.21 1.44 -18.01
N PRO A 136 -17.17 1.58 -17.16
CA PRO A 136 -15.97 2.29 -17.56
C PRO A 136 -15.31 1.58 -18.74
N ALA A 137 -15.06 2.31 -19.82
CA ALA A 137 -14.30 1.83 -20.97
C ALA A 137 -12.80 1.75 -20.62
N LEU A 138 -12.45 0.83 -19.71
CA LEU A 138 -11.05 0.52 -19.47
C LEU A 138 -10.54 -0.32 -20.65
N PRO A 139 -9.38 0.03 -21.25
CA PRO A 139 -8.75 -0.85 -22.21
C PRO A 139 -8.48 -2.20 -21.54
N PRO A 140 -8.59 -3.32 -22.27
CA PRO A 140 -8.31 -4.63 -21.69
C PRO A 140 -6.90 -4.64 -21.09
N PRO A 141 -6.71 -5.26 -19.91
CA PRO A 141 -5.40 -5.32 -19.29
C PRO A 141 -4.41 -5.96 -20.27
N ARG A 142 -3.27 -5.30 -20.48
CA ARG A 142 -2.23 -5.82 -21.37
C ARG A 142 -1.74 -7.15 -20.82
N GLU A 143 -1.91 -8.22 -21.60
CA GLU A 143 -1.37 -9.52 -21.21
C GLU A 143 0.16 -9.46 -21.16
N PRO A 144 0.79 -9.94 -20.07
CA PRO A 144 2.23 -9.99 -19.98
C PRO A 144 2.79 -10.99 -21.00
N SER A 145 3.73 -10.51 -21.83
CA SER A 145 4.46 -11.37 -22.76
C SER A 145 5.65 -12.01 -22.04
N PHE A 146 5.60 -13.32 -21.82
CA PHE A 146 6.68 -14.08 -21.22
C PHE A 146 7.54 -14.79 -22.26
N SER A 147 8.80 -15.06 -21.92
CA SER A 147 9.65 -15.93 -22.74
C SER A 147 9.12 -17.38 -22.72
N PRO A 148 9.38 -18.21 -23.75
CA PRO A 148 8.88 -19.59 -23.80
C PRO A 148 9.25 -20.43 -22.57
N ALA A 149 10.43 -20.20 -21.99
CA ALA A 149 10.88 -20.89 -20.78
C ALA A 149 10.00 -20.52 -19.56
N LEU A 150 9.71 -19.23 -19.38
CA LEU A 150 8.84 -18.76 -18.31
C LEU A 150 7.40 -19.25 -18.51
N THR A 151 6.88 -19.24 -19.74
CA THR A 151 5.54 -19.77 -20.04
C THR A 151 5.43 -21.25 -19.68
N THR A 152 6.48 -22.03 -19.92
CA THR A 152 6.53 -23.45 -19.57
C THR A 152 6.50 -23.66 -18.05
N GLU A 153 7.26 -22.88 -17.29
CA GLU A 153 7.25 -22.92 -15.82
C GLU A 153 5.93 -22.45 -15.23
N LEU A 154 5.35 -21.38 -15.77
CA LEU A 154 4.02 -20.90 -15.37
C LEU A 154 2.95 -21.97 -15.61
N ARG A 155 3.02 -22.69 -16.74
CA ARG A 155 2.12 -23.82 -17.03
C ARG A 155 2.31 -24.97 -16.02
N ARG A 156 3.57 -25.30 -15.67
CA ARG A 156 3.88 -26.32 -14.64
C ARG A 156 3.35 -25.92 -13.26
N ILE A 157 3.49 -24.66 -12.88
CA ILE A 157 2.97 -24.12 -11.62
C ILE A 157 1.43 -24.16 -11.63
N ALA A 158 0.81 -23.78 -12.74
CA ALA A 158 -0.65 -23.85 -12.91
C ALA A 158 -1.17 -25.30 -12.82
N SER A 159 -0.41 -26.28 -13.33
CA SER A 159 -0.71 -27.71 -13.18
C SER A 159 -0.29 -28.30 -11.83
N GLN A 160 0.14 -27.45 -10.87
CA GLN A 160 0.57 -27.83 -9.51
C GLN A 160 1.62 -28.95 -9.48
N THR A 161 2.40 -29.10 -10.56
CA THR A 161 3.37 -30.18 -10.67
C THR A 161 4.66 -29.75 -9.99
N PRO A 162 5.15 -30.45 -8.94
CA PRO A 162 6.38 -30.06 -8.26
C PRO A 162 7.59 -30.13 -9.20
N LEU A 163 8.57 -29.26 -8.96
CA LEU A 163 9.80 -29.23 -9.75
C LEU A 163 10.65 -30.45 -9.37
N HIS A 164 11.19 -31.17 -10.36
CA HIS A 164 12.06 -32.31 -10.08
C HIS A 164 13.30 -31.83 -9.31
N PRO A 165 13.61 -32.41 -8.13
CA PRO A 165 14.79 -32.00 -7.38
C PRO A 165 16.06 -32.22 -8.22
N LEU A 166 17.00 -31.28 -8.16
CA LEU A 166 18.29 -31.46 -8.81
C LEU A 166 18.99 -32.68 -8.17
N SER A 167 19.46 -33.61 -9.01
CA SER A 167 20.18 -34.78 -8.50
C SER A 167 21.56 -34.37 -7.97
N LEU A 168 21.85 -34.71 -6.71
CA LEU A 168 23.13 -34.43 -6.05
C LEU A 168 24.08 -35.64 -6.04
N SER A 169 23.66 -36.78 -6.60
CA SER A 169 24.41 -38.04 -6.56
C SER A 169 25.82 -37.95 -7.17
N ARG A 170 26.05 -36.98 -8.05
CA ARG A 170 27.38 -36.70 -8.64
C ARG A 170 28.41 -36.25 -7.59
N TYR A 171 27.96 -35.58 -6.53
CA TYR A 171 28.83 -35.00 -5.50
C TYR A 171 28.90 -35.86 -4.23
N GLU A 172 28.12 -36.93 -4.17
CA GLU A 172 28.13 -37.90 -3.08
C GLU A 172 29.40 -38.77 -3.15
N SER A 173 29.85 -39.24 -1.99
CA SER A 173 30.97 -40.18 -1.88
C SER A 173 30.65 -41.45 -2.65
N GLN A 174 31.46 -41.76 -3.65
CA GLN A 174 31.27 -42.96 -4.48
C GLN A 174 31.97 -44.15 -3.84
N GLU A 175 31.26 -45.26 -3.68
CA GLU A 175 31.84 -46.55 -3.29
C GLU A 175 32.09 -47.41 -4.53
N LEU A 176 33.19 -48.17 -4.54
CA LEU A 176 33.43 -49.11 -5.63
C LEU A 176 32.51 -50.33 -5.49
N PRO A 177 31.78 -50.73 -6.54
CA PRO A 177 30.97 -51.94 -6.50
C PRO A 177 31.87 -53.20 -6.40
N PRO A 178 31.39 -54.27 -5.74
CA PRO A 178 32.18 -55.46 -5.40
C PRO A 178 32.60 -56.31 -6.62
N GLN A 179 31.98 -56.11 -7.78
CA GLN A 179 32.33 -56.73 -9.06
C GLN A 179 32.69 -55.62 -10.05
N SER A 180 33.98 -55.39 -10.23
CA SER A 180 34.50 -54.18 -10.88
C SER A 180 35.01 -54.48 -12.29
N SER A 181 34.09 -54.45 -13.26
CA SER A 181 34.47 -54.41 -14.69
C SER A 181 34.92 -53.00 -15.06
N SER A 182 35.76 -52.88 -16.10
CA SER A 182 36.28 -51.57 -16.55
C SER A 182 35.18 -50.57 -16.92
N GLU A 183 34.02 -51.06 -17.39
CA GLU A 183 32.85 -50.25 -17.76
C GLU A 183 32.12 -49.68 -16.53
N THR A 184 32.06 -50.42 -15.42
CA THR A 184 31.41 -49.98 -14.18
C THR A 184 32.29 -49.04 -13.35
N ILE A 185 33.62 -49.15 -13.48
CA ILE A 185 34.59 -48.32 -12.73
C ILE A 185 34.71 -46.90 -13.31
N ARG A 186 34.64 -46.74 -14.64
CA ARG A 186 34.79 -45.44 -15.32
C ARG A 186 33.84 -44.34 -14.79
N PRO A 187 32.51 -44.55 -14.68
CA PRO A 187 31.60 -43.52 -14.17
C PRO A 187 31.89 -43.18 -12.71
N VAL A 188 32.21 -44.17 -11.87
CA VAL A 188 32.59 -44.00 -10.45
C VAL A 188 33.83 -43.11 -10.32
N LEU A 189 34.88 -43.38 -11.11
CA LEU A 189 36.10 -42.57 -11.13
C LEU A 189 35.84 -41.15 -11.64
N SER A 190 35.00 -41.01 -12.67
CA SER A 190 34.65 -39.69 -13.20
C SER A 190 33.91 -38.82 -12.16
N ASN A 191 32.95 -39.40 -11.43
CA ASN A 191 32.25 -38.73 -10.34
C ASN A 191 33.19 -38.42 -9.17
N ALA A 192 34.10 -39.33 -8.81
CA ALA A 192 35.10 -39.10 -7.77
C ALA A 192 36.07 -37.96 -8.14
N TYR A 193 36.48 -37.86 -9.42
CA TYR A 193 37.30 -36.76 -9.89
C TYR A 193 36.54 -35.42 -9.84
N VAL A 194 35.26 -35.42 -10.24
CA VAL A 194 34.41 -34.23 -10.16
C VAL A 194 34.22 -33.77 -8.72
N SER A 195 33.97 -34.68 -7.77
CA SER A 195 33.81 -34.33 -6.36
C SER A 195 35.13 -33.83 -5.76
N ALA A 196 36.28 -34.42 -6.11
CA ALA A 196 37.59 -33.96 -5.69
C ALA A 196 37.89 -32.53 -6.22
N ALA A 197 37.63 -32.27 -7.50
CA ALA A 197 37.81 -30.95 -8.11
C ALA A 197 36.90 -29.90 -7.46
N TYR A 198 35.63 -30.24 -7.18
CA TYR A 198 34.70 -29.38 -6.46
C TYR A 198 35.19 -29.05 -5.04
N LEU A 199 35.69 -30.03 -4.29
CA LEU A 199 36.23 -29.81 -2.95
C LEU A 199 37.48 -28.92 -2.97
N ALA A 200 38.36 -29.09 -3.97
CA ALA A 200 39.51 -28.20 -4.15
C ALA A 200 39.07 -26.74 -4.40
N SER A 201 38.11 -26.53 -5.31
CA SER A 201 37.52 -25.20 -5.56
C SER A 201 36.83 -24.63 -4.31
N ARG A 202 36.10 -25.46 -3.56
CA ARG A 202 35.47 -25.07 -2.29
C ARG A 202 36.49 -24.63 -1.26
N ASN A 203 37.60 -25.34 -1.11
CA ASN A 203 38.65 -24.95 -0.17
C ASN A 203 39.28 -23.61 -0.54
N GLN A 204 39.50 -23.36 -1.83
CA GLN A 204 39.95 -22.05 -2.31
C GLN A 204 38.93 -20.95 -2.00
N ASN A 205 37.64 -21.20 -2.23
CA ASN A 205 36.57 -20.24 -1.91
C ASN A 205 36.44 -19.98 -0.41
N LEU A 206 36.60 -21.02 0.42
CA LEU A 206 36.61 -20.88 1.88
C LEU A 206 37.82 -20.08 2.35
N ALA A 207 39.00 -20.29 1.78
CA ALA A 207 40.18 -19.48 2.09
C ALA A 207 39.94 -18.00 1.76
N LEU A 208 39.33 -17.69 0.61
CA LEU A 208 38.95 -16.31 0.26
C LEU A 208 37.88 -15.74 1.19
N LEU A 209 36.93 -16.58 1.63
CA LEU A 209 35.90 -16.17 2.58
C LEU A 209 36.47 -15.90 3.96
N ASP A 210 37.45 -16.68 4.42
CA ASP A 210 38.11 -16.47 5.69
C ASP A 210 38.95 -15.18 5.69
N THR A 211 39.59 -14.84 4.58
CA THR A 211 40.40 -13.61 4.46
C THR A 211 39.55 -12.35 4.26
N HIS A 212 38.49 -12.41 3.46
CA HIS A 212 37.74 -11.20 3.04
C HIS A 212 36.28 -11.16 3.48
N GLY A 213 35.71 -12.29 3.92
CA GLY A 213 34.28 -12.39 4.23
C GLY A 213 33.83 -11.45 5.34
N ALA A 214 34.62 -11.32 6.42
CA ALA A 214 34.31 -10.39 7.50
C ALA A 214 34.27 -8.93 7.03
N HIS A 215 35.26 -8.51 6.23
CA HIS A 215 35.33 -7.15 5.69
C HIS A 215 34.21 -6.86 4.70
N ALA A 216 33.94 -7.79 3.77
CA ALA A 216 32.84 -7.65 2.80
C ALA A 216 31.47 -7.57 3.51
N TRP A 217 31.29 -8.35 4.58
CA TRP A 217 30.07 -8.31 5.38
C TRP A 217 29.89 -6.97 6.12
N LEU A 218 30.96 -6.42 6.70
CA LEU A 218 30.91 -5.09 7.34
C LEU A 218 30.60 -3.98 6.34
N LEU A 219 31.21 -4.00 5.16
CA LEU A 219 30.91 -3.03 4.10
C LEU A 219 29.47 -3.13 3.61
N SER A 220 28.97 -4.36 3.43
CA SER A 220 27.57 -4.60 3.08
C SER A 220 26.62 -4.03 4.14
N ASN A 221 26.90 -4.23 5.43
CA ASN A 221 26.11 -3.62 6.49
C ASN A 221 26.15 -2.09 6.45
N TYR A 222 27.31 -1.48 6.19
CA TYR A 222 27.43 -0.02 6.05
C TYR A 222 26.50 0.53 4.96
N HIS A 223 26.48 -0.10 3.78
CA HIS A 223 25.58 0.29 2.69
C HIS A 223 24.10 0.04 3.00
N LEU A 224 23.78 -1.01 3.76
CA LEU A 224 22.42 -1.27 4.22
C LEU A 224 21.96 -0.21 5.23
N GLU A 225 22.83 0.20 6.16
CA GLU A 225 22.55 1.27 7.12
C GLU A 225 22.36 2.62 6.42
N GLU A 226 23.17 2.92 5.40
CA GLU A 226 23.02 4.12 4.57
C GLU A 226 21.68 4.11 3.82
N SER A 227 21.34 2.98 3.18
CA SER A 227 20.08 2.84 2.46
C SER A 227 18.87 2.96 3.38
N LEU A 228 18.96 2.39 4.59
CA LEU A 228 17.94 2.54 5.62
C LEU A 228 17.77 4.01 6.02
N LYS A 229 18.88 4.72 6.32
CA LYS A 229 18.84 6.15 6.67
C LYS A 229 18.25 7.00 5.55
N ARG A 230 18.54 6.67 4.29
CA ARG A 230 17.96 7.36 3.12
C ARG A 230 16.44 7.20 3.08
N VAL A 231 15.94 5.96 3.15
CA VAL A 231 14.49 5.69 3.13
C VAL A 231 13.78 6.28 4.35
N GLU A 232 14.41 6.28 5.52
CA GLU A 232 13.85 6.92 6.72
C GLU A 232 13.74 8.44 6.59
N ARG A 233 14.70 9.10 5.92
CA ARG A 233 14.62 10.54 5.61
C ARG A 233 13.52 10.82 4.60
N GLU A 234 13.48 10.08 3.50
CA GLU A 234 12.42 10.22 2.49
C GLU A 234 11.04 10.04 3.11
N LEU A 235 10.86 9.05 4.00
CA LEU A 235 9.62 8.86 4.74
C LEU A 235 9.28 10.05 5.64
N ALA A 236 10.27 10.64 6.32
CA ALA A 236 10.06 11.79 7.18
C ALA A 236 9.70 13.04 6.35
N ASP A 237 10.34 13.24 5.21
CA ASP A 237 10.09 14.35 4.30
C ASP A 237 8.68 14.27 3.69
N VAL A 238 8.29 13.09 3.18
CA VAL A 238 6.94 12.87 2.64
C VAL A 238 5.87 13.07 3.72
N LYS A 239 6.12 12.65 4.96
CA LYS A 239 5.19 12.90 6.08
C LYS A 239 5.04 14.38 6.37
N ARG A 240 6.16 15.12 6.41
CA ARG A 240 6.13 16.58 6.60
C ARG A 240 5.34 17.25 5.47
N GLU A 241 5.57 16.87 4.23
CA GLU A 241 4.84 17.40 3.08
C GLU A 241 3.34 17.09 3.17
N MET A 242 2.97 15.86 3.54
CA MET A 242 1.58 15.47 3.79
C MET A 242 0.95 16.34 4.88
N ASP A 243 1.64 16.55 5.99
CA ASP A 243 1.16 17.37 7.10
C ASP A 243 1.00 18.83 6.70
N GLU A 244 1.93 19.39 5.92
CA GLU A 244 1.83 20.75 5.38
C GLU A 244 0.64 20.90 4.42
N VAL A 245 0.40 19.92 3.54
CA VAL A 245 -0.77 19.92 2.66
C VAL A 245 -2.05 19.84 3.47
N ASN A 246 -2.12 18.96 4.48
CA ASN A 246 -3.30 18.80 5.33
C ASN A 246 -3.58 20.05 6.16
N ALA A 247 -2.55 20.66 6.76
CA ALA A 247 -2.68 21.91 7.50
C ALA A 247 -3.17 23.04 6.60
N ARG A 248 -2.62 23.17 5.38
CA ARG A 248 -3.07 24.17 4.40
C ARG A 248 -4.51 23.92 3.94
N ARG A 249 -4.93 22.66 3.78
CA ARG A 249 -6.33 22.31 3.47
C ARG A 249 -7.26 22.68 4.62
N ALA A 250 -6.89 22.34 5.84
CA ALA A 250 -7.66 22.66 7.03
C ALA A 250 -7.84 24.18 7.21
N HIS A 251 -6.78 24.97 7.05
CA HIS A 251 -6.86 26.42 7.14
C HIS A 251 -7.79 27.02 6.07
N ARG A 252 -7.63 26.63 4.80
CA ARG A 252 -8.52 27.11 3.73
C ARG A 252 -9.99 26.81 3.97
N GLN A 253 -10.29 25.66 4.57
CA GLN A 253 -11.66 25.28 4.89
C GLN A 253 -12.18 26.07 6.10
N GLU A 254 -11.39 26.19 7.17
CA GLU A 254 -11.79 26.96 8.35
C GLU A 254 -12.02 28.44 8.02
N ASP A 255 -11.22 29.03 7.12
CA ASP A 255 -11.38 30.42 6.66
C ASP A 255 -12.74 30.67 6.00
N VAL A 256 -13.25 29.70 5.23
CA VAL A 256 -14.52 29.80 4.49
C VAL A 256 -15.72 29.32 5.33
N LYS A 257 -15.48 28.53 6.36
CA LYS A 257 -16.53 27.94 7.21
C LYS A 257 -17.47 28.98 7.84
N ALA A 258 -16.91 30.07 8.36
CA ALA A 258 -17.72 31.13 8.96
C ALA A 258 -18.64 31.81 7.93
N GLU A 259 -18.14 32.02 6.71
CA GLU A 259 -18.93 32.57 5.61
C GLU A 259 -20.04 31.61 5.18
N MET A 260 -19.74 30.31 5.05
CA MET A 260 -20.76 29.29 4.73
C MET A 260 -21.89 29.26 5.76
N LEU A 261 -21.56 29.25 7.06
CA LEU A 261 -22.58 29.25 8.13
C LEU A 261 -23.43 30.53 8.08
N MET A 262 -22.80 31.68 7.84
CA MET A 262 -23.52 32.95 7.70
C MET A 262 -24.47 32.94 6.49
N LEU A 263 -24.03 32.39 5.35
CA LEU A 263 -24.85 32.27 4.16
C LEU A 263 -26.01 31.30 4.38
N GLU A 264 -25.78 30.17 5.04
CA GLU A 264 -26.81 29.20 5.40
C GLU A 264 -27.87 29.82 6.32
N ASP A 265 -27.47 30.53 7.37
CA ASP A 265 -28.40 31.19 8.30
C ASP A 265 -29.14 32.36 7.67
N THR A 266 -28.50 33.10 6.77
CA THR A 266 -29.15 34.19 6.02
C THR A 266 -30.17 33.62 5.04
N TRP A 267 -29.84 32.52 4.37
CA TRP A 267 -30.76 31.80 3.50
C TRP A 267 -31.96 31.23 4.27
N ARG A 268 -31.73 30.53 5.40
CA ARG A 268 -32.81 30.01 6.26
C ARG A 268 -33.76 31.11 6.73
N ARG A 269 -33.22 32.25 7.19
CA ARG A 269 -34.03 33.42 7.59
C ARG A 269 -34.78 34.03 6.41
N GLY A 270 -34.15 34.11 5.24
CA GLY A 270 -34.79 34.59 4.01
C GLY A 270 -35.99 33.72 3.62
N VAL A 271 -35.81 32.41 3.58
CA VAL A 271 -36.87 31.44 3.28
C VAL A 271 -37.98 31.50 4.34
N GLY A 272 -37.61 31.54 5.63
CA GLY A 272 -38.57 31.68 6.73
C GLY A 272 -39.45 32.92 6.58
N ARG A 273 -38.85 34.08 6.29
CA ARG A 273 -39.59 35.33 6.04
C ARG A 273 -40.55 35.24 4.85
N VAL A 274 -40.12 34.60 3.76
CA VAL A 274 -41.00 34.41 2.59
C VAL A 274 -42.21 33.55 2.98
N LEU A 275 -41.99 32.45 3.70
CA LEU A 275 -43.07 31.58 4.17
C LEU A 275 -44.02 32.30 5.14
N GLU A 276 -43.49 33.11 6.07
CA GLU A 276 -44.30 33.94 6.97
C GLU A 276 -45.15 34.95 6.20
N THR A 277 -44.59 35.59 5.16
CA THR A 277 -45.37 36.53 4.33
C THR A 277 -46.44 35.82 3.51
N GLU A 278 -46.16 34.66 2.93
CA GLU A 278 -47.16 33.88 2.19
C GLU A 278 -48.30 33.41 3.11
N LEU A 279 -47.96 32.98 4.34
CA LEU A 279 -48.96 32.62 5.35
C LEU A 279 -49.85 33.82 5.71
N ALA A 280 -49.25 34.98 5.99
CA ALA A 280 -49.99 36.20 6.34
C ALA A 280 -50.87 36.68 5.18
N VAL A 281 -50.42 36.53 3.93
CA VAL A 281 -51.21 36.84 2.73
C VAL A 281 -52.40 35.89 2.58
N GLU A 282 -52.22 34.59 2.81
CA GLU A 282 -53.33 33.63 2.76
C GLU A 282 -54.33 33.83 3.91
N GLU A 283 -53.86 34.15 5.11
CA GLU A 283 -54.71 34.50 6.24
C GLU A 283 -55.54 35.76 5.95
N LEU A 284 -54.91 36.80 5.40
CA LEU A 284 -55.61 38.02 4.99
C LEU A 284 -56.64 37.74 3.89
N LYS A 285 -56.33 36.91 2.90
CA LYS A 285 -57.30 36.49 1.87
C LYS A 285 -58.48 35.72 2.46
N ALA A 286 -58.25 34.88 3.47
CA ALA A 286 -59.31 34.17 4.17
C ALA A 286 -60.23 35.12 4.95
N GLN A 287 -59.65 36.09 5.67
CA GLN A 287 -60.41 37.13 6.37
C GLN A 287 -61.25 37.97 5.40
N ILE A 288 -60.69 38.38 4.25
CA ILE A 288 -61.44 39.12 3.21
C ILE A 288 -62.61 38.28 2.67
N ARG A 289 -62.41 36.98 2.43
CA ARG A 289 -63.48 36.07 1.99
C ARG A 289 -64.62 35.95 3.00
N GLU A 290 -64.28 35.82 4.29
CA GLU A 290 -65.27 35.80 5.39
C GLU A 290 -66.05 37.11 5.48
N GLU A 291 -65.37 38.27 5.43
CA GLU A 291 -66.01 39.59 5.44
C GLU A 291 -66.97 39.79 4.25
N LEU A 292 -66.56 39.38 3.04
CA LEU A 292 -67.43 39.46 1.87
C LEU A 292 -68.68 38.56 2.01
N LYS A 293 -68.52 37.37 2.60
CA LYS A 293 -69.65 36.46 2.88
C LYS A 293 -70.60 37.07 3.91
N ASN A 294 -70.08 37.69 4.97
CA ASN A 294 -70.87 38.32 6.02
C ASN A 294 -71.65 39.54 5.49
N ARG A 295 -71.03 40.36 4.64
CA ARG A 295 -71.70 41.48 3.97
C ARG A 295 -72.82 41.01 3.03
N GLY A 296 -72.56 39.98 2.23
CA GLY A 296 -73.59 39.38 1.37
C GLY A 296 -74.77 38.81 2.17
N ALA A 297 -74.53 38.24 3.35
CA ALA A 297 -75.58 37.75 4.24
C ALA A 297 -76.39 38.90 4.89
N GLN A 298 -75.76 40.03 5.22
CA GLN A 298 -76.44 41.22 5.75
C GLN A 298 -77.29 41.91 4.69
N GLU A 299 -76.80 42.02 3.45
CA GLU A 299 -77.59 42.55 2.33
C GLU A 299 -78.80 41.67 2.02
N ALA A 300 -78.65 40.34 2.06
CA ALA A 300 -79.73 39.38 1.86
C ALA A 300 -80.77 39.33 3.01
N SER A 301 -80.44 39.78 4.23
CA SER A 301 -81.41 39.89 5.33
C SER A 301 -82.11 41.26 5.39
N SER A 302 -81.67 42.22 4.58
CA SER A 302 -82.22 43.58 4.49
C SER A 302 -83.15 43.80 3.30
N SER A 303 -83.25 42.80 2.41
CA SER A 303 -84.23 42.69 1.32
C SER A 303 -85.32 41.70 1.69
#